data_AF-A0A7W8E4I7-F1
#
_entry.id   AF-A0A7W8E4I7-F1
#
_cell.length_a   1.000
_cell.length_b   1.000
_cell.length_c   1.000
_cell.angle_alpha   90.00
_cell.angle_beta   90.00
_cell.angle_gamma   90.00
#
_symmetry.space_group_name_H-M   'P 1'
#
loop_
_entity.id
_entity.type
_entity.pdbx_description
1 polymer ?
#
loop_
_entity_poly.entity_id
_entity_poly.type
_entity_poly.pdbx_seq_one_letter_code
_entity_poly.pdbx_strand_id
1 'polypeptide(L)'
;MADCTTDEEIDAALERAKAFESFPRIVEAVYRPEPGLEFLMLRLSDGRRLLIPREELGELKDATPEQAVDLKIGLHGVDIWWPQLDDGLYLPDFLEYRWGKVRAGVAA
;
A
#
# COMPACT_ATOMS: atom_id res chain seq x y z
N MET A 1 32.11 -0.48 24.84
CA MET A 1 30.67 -0.67 24.55
C MET A 1 30.60 -1.09 23.10
N ALA A 2 30.52 -2.40 22.86
CA ALA A 2 30.39 -2.94 21.52
C ALA A 2 28.89 -2.95 21.19
N ASP A 3 28.54 -2.26 20.12
CA ASP A 3 27.21 -2.21 19.52
C ASP A 3 26.92 -3.58 18.90
N CYS A 4 26.34 -4.48 19.70
CA CYS A 4 25.80 -5.73 19.21
C CYS A 4 24.44 -5.42 18.61
N THR A 5 24.41 -4.98 17.35
CA THR A 5 23.21 -5.09 16.51
C THR A 5 22.85 -6.58 16.48
N THR A 6 21.86 -6.94 17.30
CA THR A 6 21.49 -8.33 17.57
C THR A 6 21.17 -9.02 16.25
N ASP A 7 21.75 -10.19 15.99
CA ASP A 7 21.47 -11.00 14.79
C ASP A 7 19.96 -11.15 14.51
N GLU A 8 19.12 -11.12 15.56
CA GLU A 8 17.65 -11.10 15.48
C GLU A 8 17.06 -9.88 14.72
N GLU A 9 17.65 -8.68 14.81
CA GLU A 9 17.18 -7.51 14.06
C GLU A 9 17.52 -7.63 12.57
N ILE A 10 18.64 -8.27 12.26
CA ILE A 10 19.10 -8.54 10.89
C ILE A 10 18.25 -9.65 10.26
N ASP A 11 17.99 -10.74 10.98
CA ASP A 11 17.10 -11.81 10.54
C ASP A 11 15.65 -11.32 10.38
N ALA A 12 15.15 -10.48 11.28
CA ALA A 12 13.84 -9.85 11.12
C ALA A 12 13.79 -8.92 9.89
N ALA A 13 14.87 -8.20 9.59
CA ALA A 13 14.96 -7.39 8.38
C ALA A 13 15.03 -8.26 7.11
N LEU A 14 15.71 -9.41 7.15
CA LEU A 14 15.80 -10.37 6.05
C LEU A 14 14.49 -11.12 5.80
N GLU A 15 13.79 -11.54 6.85
CA GLU A 15 12.46 -12.17 6.77
C GLU A 15 11.42 -11.19 6.21
N ARG A 16 11.49 -9.91 6.63
CA ARG A 16 10.71 -8.84 5.99
C ARG A 16 11.04 -8.76 4.50
N ALA A 17 12.33 -8.74 4.12
CA ALA A 17 12.75 -8.67 2.72
C ALA A 17 12.27 -9.86 1.87
N LYS A 18 12.25 -11.09 2.41
CA LYS A 18 11.69 -12.27 1.72
C LYS A 18 10.17 -12.21 1.59
N ALA A 19 9.48 -11.71 2.60
CA ALA A 19 8.03 -11.46 2.53
C ALA A 19 7.68 -10.38 1.48
N PHE A 20 8.57 -9.39 1.28
CA PHE A 20 8.45 -8.39 0.21
C PHE A 20 8.49 -9.01 -1.20
N GLU A 21 9.20 -10.12 -1.39
CA GLU A 21 9.30 -10.78 -2.71
C GLU A 21 8.00 -11.48 -3.12
N SER A 22 7.24 -12.00 -2.14
CA SER A 22 5.89 -12.54 -2.34
C SER A 22 4.77 -11.50 -2.19
N PHE A 23 5.12 -10.22 -1.96
CA PHE A 23 4.12 -9.20 -1.66
C PHE A 23 3.36 -8.79 -2.93
N PRO A 24 2.02 -8.70 -2.87
CA PRO A 24 1.25 -8.25 -4.01
C PRO A 24 1.65 -6.80 -4.38
N ARG A 25 1.96 -6.57 -5.65
CA ARG A 25 2.32 -5.25 -6.17
C ARG A 25 1.13 -4.60 -6.85
N ILE A 26 0.98 -3.30 -6.70
CA ILE A 26 0.03 -2.47 -7.42
C ILE A 26 0.46 -2.44 -8.89
N VAL A 27 -0.35 -3.05 -9.74
CA VAL A 27 -0.16 -3.03 -11.20
C VAL A 27 -1.00 -1.94 -11.87
N GLU A 28 -2.10 -1.54 -11.23
CA GLU A 28 -2.99 -0.51 -11.71
C GLU A 28 -3.60 0.19 -10.50
N ALA A 29 -3.67 1.51 -10.53
CA ALA A 29 -4.34 2.33 -9.52
C ALA A 29 -5.16 3.39 -10.24
N VAL A 30 -6.44 3.47 -9.93
CA VAL A 30 -7.38 4.40 -10.54
C VAL A 30 -8.27 4.97 -9.45
N TYR A 31 -8.22 6.28 -9.25
CA TYR A 31 -9.15 6.98 -8.40
C TYR A 31 -10.39 7.39 -9.19
N ARG A 32 -11.57 7.16 -8.61
CA ARG A 32 -12.86 7.58 -9.16
C ARG A 32 -13.39 8.73 -8.30
N PRO A 33 -13.40 9.97 -8.81
CA PRO A 33 -13.94 11.13 -8.10
C PRO A 33 -15.46 11.31 -8.31
N GLU A 34 -16.19 10.25 -8.64
CA GLU A 34 -17.62 10.36 -8.94
C GLU A 34 -18.40 10.69 -7.66
N PRO A 35 -19.18 11.78 -7.62
CA PRO A 35 -19.84 12.23 -6.39
C PRO A 35 -20.82 11.16 -5.88
N GLY A 36 -20.59 10.69 -4.65
CA GLY A 36 -21.36 9.60 -4.03
C GLY A 36 -20.84 8.19 -4.36
N LEU A 37 -19.80 8.07 -5.18
CA LEU A 37 -19.11 6.81 -5.51
C LEU A 37 -17.60 7.06 -5.57
N GLU A 38 -17.07 7.75 -4.56
CA GLU A 38 -15.66 8.12 -4.50
C GLU A 38 -14.82 6.98 -3.93
N PHE A 39 -13.98 6.37 -4.77
CA PHE A 39 -13.13 5.27 -4.36
C PHE A 39 -11.83 5.18 -5.16
N LEU A 40 -10.79 4.68 -4.50
CA LEU A 40 -9.55 4.25 -5.09
C LEU A 40 -9.64 2.76 -5.43
N MET A 41 -9.49 2.45 -6.72
CA MET A 41 -9.43 1.09 -7.21
C MET A 41 -7.97 0.69 -7.44
N LEU A 42 -7.50 -0.32 -6.72
CA LEU A 42 -6.17 -0.90 -6.90
C LEU A 42 -6.30 -2.29 -7.50
N ARG A 43 -5.53 -2.58 -8.55
CA ARG A 43 -5.31 -3.94 -9.04
C ARG A 43 -3.94 -4.39 -8.58
N LEU A 44 -3.91 -5.54 -7.94
CA LEU A 44 -2.70 -6.18 -7.47
C LEU A 44 -2.22 -7.23 -8.49
N SER A 45 -0.92 -7.50 -8.50
CA SER A 45 -0.28 -8.52 -9.35
C SER A 45 -0.79 -9.93 -9.07
N ASP A 46 -1.27 -10.19 -7.85
CA ASP A 46 -1.93 -11.44 -7.43
C ASP A 46 -3.35 -11.61 -8.03
N GLY A 47 -3.81 -10.68 -8.86
CA GLY A 47 -5.14 -10.69 -9.48
C GLY A 47 -6.26 -10.12 -8.58
N ARG A 48 -5.95 -9.84 -7.31
CA ARG A 48 -6.87 -9.18 -6.37
C ARG A 48 -7.14 -7.74 -6.82
N ARG A 49 -8.35 -7.28 -6.53
CA ARG A 49 -8.78 -5.89 -6.74
C ARG A 49 -9.24 -5.33 -5.41
N LEU A 50 -8.66 -4.21 -5.00
CA LEU A 50 -9.05 -3.48 -3.81
C LEU A 50 -9.86 -2.27 -4.25
N LEU A 51 -10.98 -2.06 -3.58
CA LEU A 51 -11.81 -0.86 -3.72
C LEU A 51 -11.79 -0.20 -2.34
N ILE A 52 -11.18 0.98 -2.28
CA ILE A 52 -10.99 1.70 -1.03
C ILE A 52 -11.82 2.98 -1.15
N PRO A 53 -12.93 3.11 -0.40
CA PRO A 53 -13.71 4.34 -0.42
C PRO A 53 -12.85 5.50 0.09
N ARG A 54 -13.11 6.70 -0.42
CA ARG A 54 -12.40 7.93 0.00
C ARG A 54 -12.41 8.13 1.52
N GLU A 55 -13.49 7.75 2.19
CA GLU A 55 -13.64 7.87 3.65
C GLU A 55 -12.60 7.08 4.45
N GLU A 56 -12.05 6.01 3.86
CA GLU A 56 -10.98 5.20 4.46
C GLU A 56 -9.57 5.67 4.08
N LEU A 57 -9.46 6.62 3.14
CA LEU A 57 -8.20 7.23 2.72
C LEU A 57 -7.99 8.51 3.52
N GLY A 58 -7.24 8.39 4.62
CA GLY A 58 -6.89 9.54 5.47
C GLY A 58 -6.15 10.61 4.69
N GLU A 59 -5.30 10.19 3.75
CA GLU A 59 -4.48 10.98 2.84
C GLU A 59 -5.36 11.83 1.89
N LEU A 60 -6.54 11.33 1.53
CA LEU A 60 -7.46 12.02 0.62
C LEU A 60 -8.58 12.79 1.34
N LYS A 61 -8.58 12.84 2.68
CA LYS A 61 -9.68 13.46 3.44
C LYS A 61 -9.94 14.91 3.01
N ASP A 62 -8.89 15.71 2.89
CA ASP A 62 -8.94 17.12 2.50
C ASP A 62 -8.57 17.36 1.02
N ALA A 63 -8.34 16.29 0.25
CA ALA A 63 -7.90 16.39 -1.15
C ALA A 63 -9.04 16.77 -2.10
N THR A 64 -8.81 17.66 -3.07
CA THR A 64 -9.79 17.88 -4.14
C THR A 64 -9.86 16.66 -5.06
N PRO A 65 -10.98 16.43 -5.77
CA PRO A 65 -11.07 15.33 -6.73
C PRO A 65 -9.99 15.38 -7.81
N GLU A 66 -9.54 16.57 -8.21
CA GLU A 66 -8.45 16.77 -9.16
C GLU A 66 -7.09 16.34 -8.60
N GLN A 67 -6.84 16.58 -7.31
CA GLN A 67 -5.63 16.11 -6.63
C GLN A 67 -5.66 14.59 -6.42
N ALA A 68 -6.83 14.03 -6.10
CA ALA A 68 -7.00 12.61 -5.85
C ALA A 68 -6.84 11.74 -7.10
N VAL A 69 -7.19 12.27 -8.30
CA VAL A 69 -6.95 11.58 -9.58
C VAL A 69 -5.49 11.62 -10.02
N ASP A 70 -4.73 12.65 -9.63
CA ASP A 70 -3.30 12.75 -9.92
C ASP A 70 -2.51 11.87 -8.96
N LEU A 71 -2.60 10.56 -9.17
CA LEU A 71 -1.93 9.55 -8.37
C LEU A 71 -0.80 8.90 -9.18
N LYS A 72 0.28 8.56 -8.50
CA LYS A 72 1.41 7.85 -9.08
C LYS A 72 1.68 6.58 -8.30
N ILE A 73 1.85 5.49 -9.02
CA ILE A 73 2.32 4.24 -8.44
C ILE A 73 3.84 4.36 -8.25
N GLY A 74 4.34 4.04 -7.07
CA GLY A 74 5.76 4.04 -6.78
C GLY A 74 6.54 3.04 -7.65
N LEU A 75 7.86 3.21 -7.71
CA LEU A 75 8.75 2.45 -8.61
C LEU A 75 8.60 0.92 -8.46
N HIS A 76 8.31 0.45 -7.24
CA HIS A 76 8.19 -0.95 -6.92
C HIS A 76 6.74 -1.46 -6.87
N GLY A 77 5.76 -0.58 -7.11
CA GLY A 77 4.34 -0.92 -6.99
C GLY A 77 3.92 -1.28 -5.57
N VAL A 78 4.61 -0.78 -4.55
CA VAL A 78 4.27 -1.05 -3.13
C VAL A 78 3.62 0.15 -2.46
N ASP A 79 3.61 1.29 -3.14
CA ASP A 79 3.14 2.57 -2.65
C ASP A 79 2.41 3.33 -3.75
N ILE A 80 1.54 4.23 -3.32
CA ILE A 80 0.87 5.23 -4.14
C ILE A 80 1.21 6.57 -3.57
N TRP A 81 1.53 7.49 -4.46
CA TRP A 81 1.94 8.83 -4.10
C TRP A 81 1.07 9.84 -4.84
N TRP A 82 0.51 10.79 -4.10
CA TRP A 82 -0.20 11.95 -4.65
C TRP A 82 0.73 13.17 -4.60
N PRO A 83 1.41 13.52 -5.70
CA PRO A 83 2.38 14.61 -5.71
C PRO A 83 1.78 15.98 -5.39
N GLN A 84 0.47 16.17 -5.56
CA GLN A 84 -0.20 17.42 -5.19
C GLN A 84 -0.45 17.55 -3.69
N LEU A 85 -0.49 16.43 -2.97
CA LEU A 85 -0.77 16.39 -1.53
C LEU A 85 0.51 16.21 -0.71
N ASP A 86 1.61 15.85 -1.36
CA ASP A 86 2.84 15.41 -0.71
C ASP A 86 2.58 14.27 0.28
N ASP A 87 1.60 13.42 -0.06
CA ASP A 87 1.12 12.33 0.79
C ASP A 87 0.95 11.05 -0.04
N GLY A 88 0.96 9.91 0.63
CA GLY A 88 1.00 8.62 -0.02
C GLY A 88 0.50 7.47 0.83
N LEU A 89 -0.06 6.48 0.14
CA LEU A 89 -0.54 5.24 0.72
C LEU A 89 0.53 4.16 0.53
N TYR A 90 0.96 3.57 1.64
CA TYR A 90 1.83 2.40 1.62
C TYR A 90 0.98 1.12 1.67
N LEU A 91 1.02 0.33 0.61
CA LEU A 91 0.16 -0.85 0.47
C LEU A 91 0.35 -1.88 1.61
N PRO A 92 1.58 -2.20 2.06
CA PRO A 92 1.76 -3.17 3.14
C PRO A 92 1.07 -2.80 4.45
N ASP A 93 1.25 -1.55 4.90
CA ASP A 93 0.57 -1.02 6.10
C ASP A 93 -0.94 -1.01 5.90
N PHE A 94 -1.41 -0.57 4.73
CA PHE A 94 -2.83 -0.53 4.42
C PHE A 94 -3.49 -1.92 4.46
N LEU A 95 -2.82 -2.94 3.88
CA LEU A 95 -3.28 -4.31 3.92
C LEU A 95 -3.28 -4.88 5.34
N GLU A 96 -2.26 -4.56 6.14
CA GLU A 96 -2.17 -5.01 7.54
C GLU A 96 -3.26 -4.34 8.41
N TYR A 97 -3.53 -3.06 8.21
CA TYR A 97 -4.61 -2.35 8.90
C TYR A 97 -5.99 -2.94 8.58
N ARG A 98 -6.25 -3.25 7.30
CA ARG A 98 -7.57 -3.69 6.82
C ARG A 98 -7.86 -5.17 7.03
N TRP A 99 -6.85 -6.03 6.93
CA TRP A 99 -7.00 -7.49 7.01
C TRP A 99 -6.19 -8.15 8.14
N GLY A 100 -5.53 -7.36 9.00
CA GLY A 100 -4.53 -7.87 9.94
C GLY A 100 -3.28 -8.33 9.19
N LYS A 101 -2.30 -8.92 9.90
CA LYS A 101 -1.14 -9.55 9.26
C LYS A 101 -1.62 -10.49 8.16
N VAL A 102 -1.42 -10.09 6.91
CA VAL A 102 -1.65 -10.97 5.76
C VAL A 102 -0.69 -12.12 5.98
N ARG A 103 -1.23 -13.28 6.41
CA ARG A 103 -0.46 -14.51 6.44
C ARG A 103 -0.08 -14.75 4.98
N ALA A 104 1.16 -14.44 4.64
CA ALA A 104 1.79 -14.91 3.41
C ALA A 104 1.45 -16.40 3.33
N GLY A 105 0.74 -16.79 2.28
CA GLY A 105 0.12 -18.10 2.20
C GLY A 105 1.14 -19.18 2.54
N VAL A 106 0.89 -19.93 3.61
CA VAL A 106 1.50 -21.25 3.77
C VAL A 106 0.89 -22.09 2.65
N ALA A 107 1.64 -22.25 1.56
CA ALA A 107 1.42 -23.36 0.65
C ALA A 107 1.63 -24.65 1.46
N ALA A 108 0.55 -25.40 1.61
CA ALA A 108 0.53 -26.74 2.20
C ALA A 108 1.18 -27.77 1.28
#